data_AF-A0A060CD24-F1
#
_entry.id   AF-A0A060CD24-F1
#
_cell.length_a   1.000
_cell.length_b   1.000
_cell.length_c   1.000
_cell.angle_alpha   90.00
_cell.angle_beta   90.00
_cell.angle_gamma   90.00
#
_symmetry.space_group_name_H-M   'P 1'
#
loop_
_entity.id
_entity.type
_entity.pdbx_description
1 polymer ?
#
loop_
_entity_poly.entity_id
_entity_poly.type
_entity_poly.pdbx_seq_one_letter_code
_entity_poly.pdbx_strand_id
1 'polypeptide(L)' 'MGGLAGRAKNRRKPFYICEYAHTMNNALGNLADYWGAIESSDNIIGASIWE' A
#
# COMPACT_ATOMS: atom_id res chain seq x y z
N MET A 1 28.35 -8.94 -18.30
CA MET A 1 27.66 -8.70 -17.02
C MET A 1 26.56 -7.67 -17.26
N GLY A 2 25.42 -8.10 -17.82
CA GLY A 2 24.27 -7.23 -18.05
C GLY A 2 23.43 -7.16 -16.78
N GLY A 3 23.52 -6.05 -16.05
CA GLY A 3 22.68 -5.82 -14.88
C GLY A 3 21.23 -5.66 -15.33
N LEU A 4 20.34 -6.51 -14.80
CA LEU A 4 18.90 -6.28 -14.84
C LEU A 4 18.60 -4.98 -14.08
N ALA A 5 18.58 -3.85 -14.80
CA ALA A 5 17.99 -2.62 -14.33
C ALA A 5 16.48 -2.85 -14.21
N GLY A 6 16.08 -3.40 -13.06
CA GLY A 6 14.69 -3.48 -12.63
C GLY A 6 14.06 -2.10 -12.80
N ARG A 7 12.97 -2.06 -13.56
CA ARG A 7 12.23 -0.86 -13.96
C ARG A 7 11.90 -0.02 -12.72
N ALA A 8 12.74 0.96 -12.39
CA ALA A 8 12.41 2.00 -11.42
C ALA A 8 11.28 2.83 -12.04
N LYS A 9 10.04 2.35 -11.90
CA LYS A 9 8.84 3.06 -12.30
C LYS A 9 8.80 4.28 -11.39
N ASN A 10 9.19 5.43 -11.94
CA ASN A 10 9.09 6.73 -11.31
C ASN A 10 7.64 6.87 -10.78
N ARG A 11 7.41 6.64 -9.47
CA ARG A 11 6.09 6.60 -8.82
C ARG A 11 5.56 8.03 -8.65
N ARG A 12 5.41 8.76 -9.76
CA ARG A 12 4.89 10.14 -9.80
C ARG A 12 3.36 10.20 -9.78
N LYS A 13 2.68 9.06 -9.96
CA LYS A 13 1.22 9.00 -9.93
C LYS A 13 0.75 8.71 -8.51
N PRO A 14 -0.33 9.37 -8.05
CA PRO A 14 -0.95 9.01 -6.77
C PRO A 14 -1.40 7.55 -6.81
N PHE A 15 -1.24 6.87 -5.68
CA PHE A 15 -1.55 5.46 -5.50
C PHE A 15 -2.70 5.33 -4.52
N TYR A 16 -3.73 4.61 -4.94
CA TYR A 16 -4.86 4.25 -4.10
C TYR A 16 -4.84 2.74 -3.88
N ILE A 17 -5.05 2.31 -2.64
CA ILE A 17 -5.13 0.89 -2.31
C ILE A 17 -6.60 0.47 -2.41
N CYS A 18 -6.95 -0.23 -3.49
CA CYS A 18 -8.33 -0.67 -3.74
C CYS A 18 -8.84 -1.58 -2.63
N GLU A 19 -8.00 -2.50 -2.16
CA GLU A 19 -8.36 -3.46 -1.12
C GLU A 19 -7.15 -3.73 -0.21
N TYR A 20 -7.36 -3.71 1.10
CA TYR A 20 -6.39 -4.15 2.11
C TYR A 20 -7.10 -4.62 3.38
N ALA A 21 -6.38 -5.26 4.30
CA ALA A 21 -6.89 -5.64 5.62
C ALA A 21 -8.26 -6.38 5.61
N HIS A 22 -8.27 -7.59 5.05
CA HIS A 22 -9.46 -8.45 4.90
C HIS A 22 -10.25 -8.66 6.20
N THR A 23 -11.52 -8.26 6.26
CA THR A 23 -12.36 -8.21 7.47
C THR A 23 -13.13 -9.48 7.80
N MET A 24 -12.54 -10.65 7.58
CA MET A 24 -13.23 -11.92 7.86
C MET A 24 -12.93 -12.43 9.26
N ASN A 25 -13.99 -12.53 10.08
CA ASN A 25 -13.94 -12.94 11.49
C ASN A 25 -13.09 -11.99 12.35
N ASN A 26 -12.21 -12.51 13.22
CA ASN A 26 -11.38 -11.71 14.12
C ASN A 26 -10.14 -11.14 13.39
N ALA A 27 -10.37 -10.16 12.51
CA ALA A 27 -9.35 -9.54 11.66
C ALA A 27 -9.01 -8.09 12.10
N LEU A 28 -8.28 -7.35 11.25
CA LEU A 28 -7.85 -5.94 11.45
C LEU A 28 -6.86 -5.65 12.60
N GLY A 29 -6.18 -6.67 13.14
CA GLY A 29 -5.29 -6.51 14.29
C GLY A 29 -4.10 -5.55 14.11
N ASN A 30 -3.69 -5.25 12.87
CA ASN A 30 -2.53 -4.39 12.57
C ASN A 30 -2.89 -3.10 11.80
N LEU A 31 -4.14 -2.62 11.92
CA LEU A 31 -4.60 -1.45 11.16
C LEU A 31 -3.75 -0.20 11.43
N ALA A 32 -3.25 -0.04 12.65
CA ALA A 32 -2.36 1.06 13.02
C ALA A 32 -1.04 1.06 12.22
N ASP A 33 -0.45 -0.11 12.01
CA ASP A 33 0.79 -0.26 11.24
C ASP A 33 0.55 0.04 9.76
N TYR A 34 -0.59 -0.38 9.21
CA TYR A 34 -1.00 -0.03 7.85
C TYR A 34 -1.15 1.48 7.67
N TRP A 35 -1.83 2.16 8.60
CA TRP A 35 -2.00 3.61 8.52
C TRP A 35 -0.69 4.36 8.70
N GLY A 36 0.21 3.90 9.58
CA GLY A 36 1.56 4.47 9.67
C GLY A 36 2.36 4.35 8.36
N ALA A 37 2.22 3.23 7.65
CA ALA A 37 2.83 3.05 6.33
C ALA A 37 2.18 3.92 5.23
N ILE A 38 0.87 4.14 5.31
CA ILE A 38 0.11 4.97 4.36
C ILE A 38 0.47 6.45 4.56
N GLU A 39 0.48 6.94 5.79
CA GLU A 39 0.77 8.33 6.13
C GLU A 39 2.24 8.71 5.93
N SER A 40 3.16 7.74 6.02
CA SER A 40 4.58 7.96 5.73
C SER A 40 4.90 8.04 4.23
N SER A 41 3.92 7.83 3.35
CA SER A 41 4.11 7.86 1.90
C SER A 41 3.60 9.16 1.28
N ASP A 42 4.47 9.86 0.56
CA ASP A 42 4.10 11.08 -0.20
C ASP A 42 3.18 10.82 -1.39
N ASN A 43 2.99 9.55 -1.76
CA ASN A 43 2.30 9.17 -3.01
C ASN A 43 1.07 8.29 -2.78
N ILE A 44 0.74 7.91 -1.54
CA ILE A 44 -0.48 7.15 -1.24
C ILE A 44 -1.57 8.14 -0.83
N ILE A 45 -2.74 8.02 -1.46
CA ILE A 45 -3.87 8.96 -1.25
C ILE A 45 -5.05 8.34 -0.49
N GLY A 46 -4.90 7.09 -0.03
CA GLY A 46 -5.92 6.39 0.73
C GLY A 46 -5.96 4.90 0.43
N ALA A 47 -6.86 4.23 1.16
CA ALA A 47 -7.01 2.79 1.11
C ALA A 47 -8.43 2.37 1.51
N SER A 48 -8.98 1.38 0.81
CA SER A 48 -10.28 0.76 1.10
C SER A 48 -10.09 -0.61 1.74
N ILE A 49 -10.72 -0.83 2.90
CA ILE A 49 -10.72 -2.14 3.56
C ILE A 49 -11.45 -3.16 2.65
N TRP A 50 -10.92 -4.38 2.50
CA TRP A 50 -11.51 -5.45 1.69
C TRP A 50 -12.75 -6.04 2.38
N GLU A 51 -13.91 -5.86 1.74
CA GLU A 51 -14.50 -6.92 0.90
C GLU A 51 -14.07 -6.71 -0.57
#